data_AF-A0A522IMY4-F1
#
_entry.id   AF-A0A522IMY4-F1
#
_cell.length_a   1.000
_cell.length_b   1.000
_cell.length_c   1.000
_cell.angle_alpha   90.00
_cell.angle_beta   90.00
_cell.angle_gamma   90.00
#
_symmetry.space_group_name_H-M   'P 1'
#
loop_
_entity.id
_entity.type
_entity.pdbx_description
1 polymer ?
#
loop_
_entity_poly.entity_id
_entity_poly.type
_entity_poly.pdbx_seq_one_letter_code
_entity_poly.pdbx_strand_id
1 'polypeptide(L)'
;MTGLFPGIDIQFTEGPDATGQSYYQVALSYADRTEDRRIFAPNVFSKDFLNLDVYAPSAWLKVTGGGHEHDAHMLSEYQLAFHAVMTAVVQHGWGHREPYFSQLHITMSLPGIERALLYGHERLSTTEAMHEDIYFSLLEFFQQHSGRAPGNRGLQPGQIVPGIHLDNQQGTARVRVMVDAESAIHSRSAMADSVPPDQDQNPLCGDASDLALVDGPFAPALVGQSLQSFAGMHFAFASKQGRFVNGVHRQGVLPAVLISGAQHANETSGVVGAIRAATHLQDNPDAHFVLVPIENPDGYAMHQSLCALYPTHMHHAARYTALGDDLEYREHAPWFERDARNHAFEASHAQLHLNLHGYPSHEWTRPCTGYVPRGFELWSLPKGFFLILRYRPDYKEIADRLLEHVMQQLSSNADLIAYNAKQLQCYQRYATSAPFDVRHGIPYTTAEASNQTPGVTLITEFPDETIYGDDFIFAHTVQMQTVLLATEWWWENFGKKPK
;
A
#
# COMPACT_ATOMS: atom_id res chain seq x y z
N MET A 1 5.95 2.48 18.95
CA MET A 1 6.38 2.92 20.31
C MET A 1 7.11 1.84 21.12
N THR A 2 6.53 0.66 21.41
CA THR A 2 7.17 -0.39 22.23
C THR A 2 8.52 -0.85 21.67
N GLY A 3 8.63 -0.94 20.34
CA GLY A 3 9.89 -1.27 19.66
C GLY A 3 10.98 -0.20 19.78
N LEU A 4 10.59 1.09 19.90
CA LEU A 4 11.52 2.22 20.01
C LEU A 4 12.11 2.38 21.41
N PHE A 5 11.39 1.91 22.43
CA PHE A 5 11.75 2.05 23.83
C PHE A 5 11.75 0.68 24.52
N PRO A 6 12.70 -0.21 24.18
CA PRO A 6 12.76 -1.55 24.75
C PRO A 6 12.95 -1.48 26.28
N GLY A 7 12.18 -2.29 27.01
CA GLY A 7 12.23 -2.34 28.48
C GLY A 7 11.48 -1.21 29.18
N ILE A 8 10.82 -0.31 28.44
CA ILE A 8 9.92 0.69 28.99
C ILE A 8 8.49 0.15 28.94
N ASP A 9 7.78 0.20 30.06
CA ASP A 9 6.35 -0.14 30.07
C ASP A 9 5.54 1.03 29.50
N ILE A 10 4.76 0.74 28.46
CA ILE A 10 3.95 1.73 27.74
C ILE A 10 2.50 1.29 27.79
N GLN A 11 1.65 2.10 28.42
CA GLN A 11 0.22 1.91 28.44
C GLN A 11 -0.47 2.99 27.59
N PHE A 12 -1.39 2.57 26.73
CA PHE A 12 -2.29 3.48 26.03
C PHE A 12 -3.59 3.60 26.81
N THR A 13 -3.99 4.83 27.11
CA THR A 13 -5.28 5.16 27.71
C THR A 13 -6.04 6.07 26.77
N GLU A 14 -7.35 5.89 26.69
CA GLU A 14 -8.22 6.78 25.92
C GLU A 14 -8.06 8.23 26.41
N GLY A 15 -7.99 9.16 25.46
CA GLY A 15 -7.95 10.58 25.73
C GLY A 15 -8.82 11.35 24.72
N PRO A 16 -9.06 12.66 24.94
CA PRO A 16 -8.51 13.49 26.00
C PRO A 16 -9.04 13.17 27.41
N ASP A 17 -8.36 13.70 28.43
CA ASP A 17 -8.84 13.61 29.82
C ASP A 17 -10.10 14.47 30.05
N ALA A 18 -10.64 14.46 31.27
CA ALA A 18 -11.85 15.21 31.62
C ALA A 18 -11.76 16.73 31.41
N THR A 19 -10.55 17.28 31.21
CA THR A 19 -10.32 18.70 30.89
C THR A 19 -10.31 18.98 29.39
N GLY A 20 -10.48 17.96 28.55
CA GLY A 20 -10.43 18.07 27.09
C GLY A 20 -9.00 18.19 26.54
N GLN A 21 -7.99 17.85 27.33
CA GLN A 21 -6.59 17.93 26.96
C GLN A 21 -5.91 16.56 26.99
N SER A 22 -4.86 16.39 26.18
CA SER A 22 -4.04 15.18 26.17
C SER A 22 -2.68 15.43 26.80
N TYR A 23 -2.19 14.41 27.49
CA TYR A 23 -0.89 14.43 28.13
C TYR A 23 -0.23 13.06 28.02
N TYR A 24 1.07 13.05 27.75
CA TYR A 24 1.89 11.89 28.05
C TYR A 24 2.27 11.92 29.53
N GLN A 25 2.07 10.79 30.20
CA GLN A 25 2.57 10.58 31.56
C GLN A 25 3.82 9.71 31.48
N VAL A 26 4.92 10.23 32.01
CA VAL A 26 6.22 9.55 31.98
C VAL A 26 6.72 9.40 33.40
N ALA A 27 6.73 8.16 33.90
CA ALA A 27 7.38 7.80 35.14
C ALA A 27 8.84 7.40 34.84
N LEU A 28 9.78 8.09 35.48
CA LEU A 28 11.21 7.91 35.30
C LEU A 28 11.81 7.37 36.60
N SER A 29 12.51 6.24 36.51
CA SER A 29 13.22 5.64 37.64
C SER A 29 14.72 5.75 37.42
N TYR A 30 15.38 6.53 38.26
CA TYR A 30 16.83 6.69 38.32
C TYR A 30 17.39 5.87 39.48
N ALA A 31 18.73 5.73 39.55
CA ALA A 31 19.38 4.96 40.62
C ALA A 31 19.09 5.50 42.04
N ASP A 32 18.81 6.80 42.16
CA ASP A 32 18.64 7.52 43.42
C ASP A 32 17.23 8.09 43.63
N ARG A 33 16.40 8.17 42.59
CA ARG A 33 15.08 8.81 42.66
C ARG A 33 14.09 8.32 41.62
N THR A 34 12.82 8.59 41.87
CA THR A 34 11.75 8.49 40.87
C THR A 34 11.22 9.89 40.55
N GLU A 35 10.86 10.13 39.29
CA GLU A 35 10.24 11.37 38.84
C GLU A 35 9.02 11.07 37.97
N ASP A 36 7.90 11.75 38.24
CA ASP A 36 6.73 11.73 37.37
C ASP A 36 6.66 13.03 36.58
N ARG A 37 6.58 12.90 35.26
CA ARG A 37 6.47 14.03 34.32
C ARG A 37 5.15 13.94 33.57
N ARG A 38 4.44 15.08 33.50
CA ARG A 38 3.25 15.25 32.65
C ARG A 38 3.63 16.17 31.50
N ILE A 39 3.62 15.62 30.28
CA ILE A 39 4.02 16.33 29.06
C ILE A 39 2.76 16.61 28.26
N PHE A 40 2.45 17.89 28.04
CA PHE A 40 1.28 18.30 27.25
C PHE A 40 1.42 17.82 25.80
N ALA A 41 0.35 17.21 25.28
CA ALA A 41 0.22 16.82 23.88
C ALA A 41 -0.78 17.78 23.20
N PRO A 42 -0.31 18.63 22.26
CA PRO A 42 -1.10 19.74 21.73
C PRO A 42 -2.10 19.29 20.66
N ASN A 43 -3.09 18.50 21.07
CA ASN A 43 -4.17 18.05 20.20
C ASN A 43 -5.42 18.92 20.40
N VAL A 44 -6.19 19.14 19.34
CA VAL A 44 -7.42 19.93 19.39
C VAL A 44 -8.54 19.20 18.67
N PHE A 45 -9.77 19.38 19.16
CA PHE A 45 -10.96 19.00 18.41
C PHE A 45 -11.22 20.01 17.31
N SER A 46 -11.48 19.52 16.10
CA SER A 46 -11.92 20.33 14.97
C SER A 46 -12.88 19.52 14.09
N LYS A 47 -13.49 20.21 13.12
CA LYS A 47 -14.26 19.57 12.05
C LYS A 47 -13.37 19.49 10.82
N ASP A 48 -13.33 18.32 10.19
CA ASP A 48 -12.68 18.17 8.90
C ASP A 48 -13.57 18.65 7.73
N PHE A 49 -13.09 18.46 6.50
CA PHE A 49 -13.82 18.85 5.28
C PHE A 49 -15.08 18.02 5.00
N LEU A 50 -15.27 16.88 5.68
CA LEU A 50 -16.52 16.12 5.68
C LEU A 50 -17.46 16.51 6.84
N ASN A 51 -17.08 17.51 7.65
CA ASN A 51 -17.78 17.95 8.86
C ASN A 51 -17.83 16.87 9.98
N LEU A 52 -16.86 15.96 9.98
CA LEU A 52 -16.68 14.95 11.02
C LEU A 52 -15.76 15.48 12.12
N ASP A 53 -16.00 15.05 13.36
CA ASP A 53 -15.13 15.39 14.49
C ASP A 53 -13.79 14.68 14.36
N VAL A 54 -12.71 15.45 14.44
CA VAL A 54 -11.34 14.95 14.46
C VAL A 54 -10.62 15.51 15.68
N TYR A 55 -9.84 14.66 16.34
CA TYR A 55 -8.94 15.05 17.42
C TYR A 55 -7.51 14.88 16.92
N ALA A 56 -6.86 16.00 16.61
CA ALA A 56 -5.65 16.01 15.79
C ALA A 56 -4.57 16.93 16.38
N PRO A 57 -3.28 16.64 16.12
CA PRO A 57 -2.18 17.52 16.50
C PRO A 57 -2.31 18.93 15.91
N SER A 58 -1.94 19.94 16.70
CA SER A 58 -1.91 21.34 16.28
C SER A 58 -0.64 22.03 16.78
N ALA A 59 -0.23 23.10 16.10
CA ALA A 59 0.73 24.02 16.71
C ALA A 59 0.12 24.71 17.93
N TRP A 60 0.98 25.04 18.89
CA TRP A 60 0.59 25.64 20.16
C TRP A 60 1.59 26.74 20.54
N LEU A 61 1.10 27.94 20.84
CA LEU A 61 1.94 29.04 21.30
C LEU A 61 1.66 29.30 22.77
N LYS A 62 2.73 29.20 23.57
CA LYS A 62 2.73 29.55 24.99
C LYS A 62 3.74 30.66 25.25
N VAL A 63 3.25 31.83 25.65
CA VAL A 63 4.05 33.00 26.04
C VAL A 63 3.87 33.21 27.55
N THR A 64 4.91 32.89 28.31
CA THR A 64 4.95 33.08 29.77
C THR A 64 5.88 34.25 30.11
N GLY A 65 5.32 35.32 30.68
CA GLY A 65 6.06 36.52 31.09
C GLY A 65 5.85 37.73 30.15
N GLY A 66 5.69 38.92 30.74
CA GLY A 66 5.24 40.14 30.06
C GLY A 66 3.80 40.52 30.42
N GLY A 67 3.28 41.65 29.92
CA GLY A 67 1.91 42.12 30.19
C GLY A 67 0.80 41.33 29.48
N HIS A 68 1.16 40.30 28.71
CA HIS A 68 0.23 39.46 27.94
C HIS A 68 0.64 37.99 28.09
N GLU A 69 -0.21 37.19 28.72
CA GLU A 69 -0.12 35.73 28.67
C GLU A 69 -0.86 35.23 27.41
N HIS A 70 -0.23 34.30 26.69
CA HIS A 70 -0.85 33.60 25.56
C HIS A 70 -0.62 32.11 25.74
N ASP A 71 -1.68 31.30 25.65
CA ASP A 71 -1.61 29.84 25.80
C ASP A 71 -2.75 29.24 24.97
N ALA A 72 -2.52 29.13 23.66
CA ALA A 72 -3.56 28.72 22.72
C ALA A 72 -2.99 27.96 21.52
N HIS A 73 -3.86 27.15 20.91
CA HIS A 73 -3.56 26.55 19.62
C HIS A 73 -3.48 27.61 18.52
N MET A 74 -2.70 27.32 17.49
CA MET A 74 -2.63 28.09 16.27
C MET A 74 -2.44 27.16 15.07
N LEU A 75 -2.83 27.62 13.89
CA LEU A 75 -2.58 26.88 12.66
C LEU A 75 -1.09 26.95 12.33
N SER A 76 -0.46 25.79 12.24
CA SER A 76 0.88 25.65 11.68
C SER A 76 0.88 25.92 10.18
N GLU A 77 2.06 26.22 9.64
CA GLU A 77 2.26 26.29 8.20
C GLU A 77 1.89 24.96 7.50
N TYR A 78 2.16 23.82 8.14
CA TYR A 78 1.72 22.51 7.68
C TYR A 78 0.20 22.44 7.50
N GLN A 79 -0.55 22.83 8.54
CA GLN A 79 -2.03 22.83 8.50
C GLN A 79 -2.57 23.83 7.46
N LEU A 80 -1.94 25.01 7.33
CA LEU A 80 -2.33 26.00 6.32
C LEU A 80 -2.11 25.48 4.90
N ALA A 81 -0.98 24.80 4.63
CA ALA A 81 -0.70 24.20 3.34
C ALA A 81 -1.69 23.09 2.98
N PHE A 82 -1.99 22.20 3.93
CA PHE A 82 -3.04 21.18 3.78
C PHE A 82 -4.41 21.81 3.48
N HIS A 83 -4.84 22.80 4.27
CA HIS A 83 -6.11 23.49 4.07
C HIS A 83 -6.17 24.22 2.73
N ALA A 84 -5.06 24.76 2.23
CA ALA A 84 -5.02 25.41 0.92
C ALA A 84 -5.32 24.43 -0.21
N VAL A 85 -4.78 23.20 -0.15
CA VAL A 85 -5.10 22.12 -1.10
C VAL A 85 -6.58 21.77 -1.03
N MET A 86 -7.07 21.44 0.17
CA MET A 86 -8.47 21.02 0.35
C MET A 86 -9.45 22.12 -0.06
N THR A 87 -9.17 23.38 0.28
CA THR A 87 -10.00 24.53 -0.12
C THR A 87 -10.05 24.67 -1.64
N ALA A 88 -8.91 24.58 -2.32
CA ALA A 88 -8.84 24.69 -3.77
C ALA A 88 -9.64 23.58 -4.48
N VAL A 89 -9.57 22.35 -3.98
CA VAL A 89 -10.33 21.21 -4.53
C VAL A 89 -11.82 21.33 -4.22
N VAL A 90 -12.20 21.58 -2.97
CA VAL A 90 -13.61 21.65 -2.54
C VAL A 90 -14.35 22.78 -3.25
N GLN A 91 -13.69 23.92 -3.49
CA GLN A 91 -14.29 25.06 -4.20
C GLN A 91 -14.32 24.89 -5.73
N HIS A 92 -13.64 23.89 -6.27
CA HIS A 92 -13.68 23.61 -7.70
C HIS A 92 -15.04 23.02 -8.10
N GLY A 93 -15.59 23.49 -9.22
CA GLY A 93 -16.87 23.03 -9.74
C GLY A 93 -16.78 21.68 -10.44
N TRP A 94 -16.60 20.60 -9.68
CA TRP A 94 -16.57 19.24 -10.21
C TRP A 94 -17.91 18.89 -10.87
N GLY A 95 -17.85 18.21 -12.02
CA GLY A 95 -19.04 17.64 -12.65
C GLY A 95 -19.66 16.50 -11.84
N HIS A 96 -20.73 15.90 -12.38
CA HIS A 96 -21.43 14.77 -11.75
C HIS A 96 -21.10 13.41 -12.39
N ARG A 97 -20.07 13.35 -13.23
CA ARG A 97 -19.70 12.15 -13.97
C ARG A 97 -18.25 11.76 -13.68
N GLU A 98 -18.07 10.54 -13.21
CA GLU A 98 -16.77 9.90 -13.01
C GLU A 98 -16.17 9.45 -14.37
N PRO A 99 -14.83 9.54 -14.55
CA PRO A 99 -13.89 10.27 -13.70
C PRO A 99 -14.02 11.79 -13.82
N TYR A 100 -13.82 12.50 -12.71
CA TYR A 100 -13.96 13.97 -12.63
C TYR A 100 -12.79 14.71 -13.28
N PHE A 101 -11.62 14.07 -13.31
CA PHE A 101 -10.39 14.54 -13.93
C PHE A 101 -9.59 13.35 -14.45
N SER A 102 -8.69 13.59 -15.40
CA SER A 102 -7.66 12.63 -15.78
C SER A 102 -6.53 12.62 -14.75
N GLN A 103 -6.02 13.80 -14.37
CA GLN A 103 -4.98 13.95 -13.34
C GLN A 103 -5.18 15.21 -12.49
N LEU A 104 -5.07 15.06 -11.17
CA LEU A 104 -5.02 16.14 -10.19
C LEU A 104 -3.61 16.20 -9.60
N HIS A 105 -2.81 17.17 -10.03
CA HIS A 105 -1.44 17.37 -9.56
C HIS A 105 -1.42 18.33 -8.38
N ILE A 106 -0.82 17.90 -7.27
CA ILE A 106 -0.58 18.74 -6.09
C ILE A 106 0.93 18.86 -5.91
N THR A 107 1.49 20.03 -6.22
CA THR A 107 2.88 20.33 -5.89
C THR A 107 2.95 21.10 -4.59
N MET A 108 3.72 20.61 -3.63
CA MET A 108 3.92 21.28 -2.36
C MET A 108 5.41 21.31 -2.00
N SER A 109 5.91 22.46 -1.55
CA SER A 109 7.16 22.54 -0.79
C SER A 109 6.84 22.96 0.63
N LEU A 110 7.37 22.26 1.64
CA LEU A 110 7.17 22.61 3.04
C LEU A 110 8.41 22.30 3.90
N PRO A 111 8.67 23.07 4.96
CA PRO A 111 9.67 22.71 5.94
C PRO A 111 9.19 21.53 6.78
N GLY A 112 10.12 20.74 7.31
CA GLY A 112 9.77 19.55 8.07
C GLY A 112 10.94 18.72 8.55
N ILE A 113 10.59 17.54 9.04
CA ILE A 113 11.49 16.52 9.57
C ILE A 113 11.40 15.28 8.69
N GLU A 114 12.57 14.78 8.32
CA GLU A 114 12.77 13.46 7.72
C GLU A 114 13.80 12.71 8.57
N ARG A 115 13.36 11.63 9.24
CA ARG A 115 14.21 10.87 10.15
C ARG A 115 13.77 9.41 10.23
N ALA A 116 14.66 8.49 9.84
CA ALA A 116 14.50 7.07 10.15
C ALA A 116 14.57 6.85 11.67
N LEU A 117 13.72 5.97 12.18
CA LEU A 117 13.71 5.57 13.57
C LEU A 117 14.52 4.26 13.76
N LEU A 118 14.89 3.96 15.00
CA LEU A 118 15.75 2.82 15.34
C LEU A 118 14.99 1.49 15.44
N TYR A 119 13.85 1.35 14.75
CA TYR A 119 13.01 0.16 14.82
C TYR A 119 12.41 -0.15 13.45
N GLY A 120 12.78 -1.30 12.88
CA GLY A 120 12.29 -1.74 11.57
C GLY A 120 12.46 -0.68 10.49
N HIS A 121 11.39 -0.45 9.72
CA HIS A 121 11.30 0.59 8.69
C HIS A 121 10.59 1.86 9.19
N GLU A 122 10.36 1.99 10.50
CA GLU A 122 9.66 3.14 11.08
C GLU A 122 10.40 4.44 10.82
N ARG A 123 9.64 5.50 10.55
CA ARG A 123 10.20 6.82 10.25
C ARG A 123 9.29 7.95 10.70
N LEU A 124 9.89 9.12 10.84
CA LEU A 124 9.17 10.39 10.94
C LEU A 124 9.42 11.14 9.64
N SER A 125 8.36 11.25 8.84
CA SER A 125 8.40 11.97 7.58
C SER A 125 7.26 12.98 7.51
N THR A 126 7.62 14.25 7.43
CA THR A 126 6.64 15.32 7.25
C THR A 126 6.05 15.27 5.85
N THR A 127 6.87 14.88 4.86
CA THR A 127 6.46 14.83 3.46
C THR A 127 5.59 13.61 3.14
N GLU A 128 5.90 12.44 3.70
CA GLU A 128 5.03 11.26 3.63
C GLU A 128 3.70 11.52 4.33
N ALA A 129 3.72 12.03 5.56
CA ALA A 129 2.49 12.33 6.29
C ALA A 129 1.59 13.29 5.48
N MET A 130 2.16 14.33 4.87
CA MET A 130 1.40 15.26 4.02
C MET A 130 0.91 14.61 2.72
N HIS A 131 1.73 13.76 2.09
CA HIS A 131 1.35 13.01 0.89
C HIS A 131 0.12 12.15 1.18
N GLU A 132 0.20 11.33 2.21
CA GLU A 132 -0.84 10.41 2.63
C GLU A 132 -2.11 11.15 3.10
N ASP A 133 -1.95 12.21 3.89
CA ASP A 133 -3.10 12.97 4.38
C ASP A 133 -3.87 13.63 3.24
N ILE A 134 -3.17 14.30 2.30
CA ILE A 134 -3.79 14.86 1.10
C ILE A 134 -4.46 13.75 0.28
N TYR A 135 -3.76 12.65 0.03
CA TYR A 135 -4.27 11.61 -0.85
C TYR A 135 -5.60 11.04 -0.35
N PHE A 136 -5.64 10.58 0.91
CA PHE A 136 -6.85 10.01 1.48
C PHE A 136 -7.94 11.05 1.72
N SER A 137 -7.59 12.29 2.06
CA SER A 137 -8.59 13.35 2.21
C SER A 137 -9.29 13.69 0.91
N LEU A 138 -8.55 13.67 -0.20
CA LEU A 138 -9.14 13.87 -1.51
C LEU A 138 -10.02 12.68 -1.93
N LEU A 139 -9.60 11.44 -1.66
CA LEU A 139 -10.45 10.26 -1.89
C LEU A 139 -11.75 10.31 -1.08
N GLU A 140 -11.65 10.66 0.21
CA GLU A 140 -12.79 10.83 1.11
C GLU A 140 -13.76 11.93 0.61
N PHE A 141 -13.22 13.07 0.17
CA PHE A 141 -14.00 14.14 -0.46
C PHE A 141 -14.73 13.66 -1.73
N PHE A 142 -14.02 13.00 -2.66
CA PHE A 142 -14.62 12.54 -3.90
C PHE A 142 -15.62 11.39 -3.67
N GLN A 143 -15.41 10.57 -2.64
CA GLN A 143 -16.41 9.59 -2.21
C GLN A 143 -17.71 10.28 -1.79
N GLN A 144 -17.64 11.31 -0.94
CA GLN A 144 -18.83 12.09 -0.59
C GLN A 144 -19.45 12.78 -1.81
N HIS A 145 -18.63 13.39 -2.67
CA HIS A 145 -19.09 14.09 -3.89
C HIS A 145 -19.82 13.15 -4.86
N SER A 146 -19.38 11.90 -4.99
CA SER A 146 -20.04 10.88 -5.83
C SER A 146 -21.42 10.46 -5.32
N GLY A 147 -21.74 10.71 -4.04
CA GLY A 147 -22.93 10.18 -3.39
C GLY A 147 -22.89 8.67 -3.10
N ARG A 148 -21.75 8.01 -3.32
CA ARG A 148 -21.55 6.60 -2.95
C ARG A 148 -21.56 6.43 -1.42
N ALA A 149 -22.00 5.28 -0.96
CA ALA A 149 -21.95 4.95 0.46
C ALA A 149 -20.50 4.91 0.97
N PRO A 150 -20.24 5.30 2.24
CA PRO A 150 -18.93 5.15 2.85
C PRO A 150 -18.37 3.73 2.69
N GLY A 151 -17.09 3.63 2.34
CA GLY A 151 -16.42 2.34 2.11
C GLY A 151 -16.69 1.67 0.76
N ASN A 152 -17.48 2.28 -0.14
CA ASN A 152 -17.60 1.80 -1.52
C ASN A 152 -16.25 1.95 -2.26
N ARG A 153 -15.72 0.84 -2.79
CA ARG A 153 -14.41 0.77 -3.48
C ARG A 153 -14.49 0.96 -5.01
N GLY A 154 -15.67 1.24 -5.56
CA GLY A 154 -15.89 1.47 -6.99
C GLY A 154 -15.76 2.93 -7.43
N LEU A 155 -15.28 3.82 -6.56
CA LEU A 155 -15.06 5.24 -6.87
C LEU A 155 -14.00 5.39 -7.96
N GLN A 156 -14.29 6.17 -8.99
CA GLN A 156 -13.34 6.54 -10.04
C GLN A 156 -13.18 8.07 -10.10
N PRO A 157 -12.41 8.72 -9.20
CA PRO A 157 -12.30 10.17 -9.23
C PRO A 157 -11.39 10.69 -10.35
N GLY A 158 -10.43 9.88 -10.79
CA GLY A 158 -9.27 10.29 -11.57
C GLY A 158 -7.96 10.07 -10.79
N GLN A 159 -6.81 10.21 -11.45
CA GLN A 159 -5.51 9.99 -10.82
C GLN A 159 -5.07 11.19 -9.98
N ILE A 160 -4.95 11.02 -8.67
CA ILE A 160 -4.42 12.06 -7.75
C ILE A 160 -2.90 11.89 -7.64
N VAL A 161 -2.14 12.97 -7.81
CA VAL A 161 -0.67 12.96 -7.87
C VAL A 161 -0.08 13.96 -6.87
N PRO A 162 0.19 13.55 -5.62
CA PRO A 162 0.84 14.40 -4.63
C PRO A 162 2.37 14.42 -4.82
N GLY A 163 2.90 15.53 -5.32
CA GLY A 163 4.33 15.87 -5.38
C GLY A 163 4.72 16.75 -4.20
N ILE A 164 5.04 16.14 -3.07
CA ILE A 164 5.38 16.84 -1.82
C ILE A 164 6.89 16.84 -1.65
N HIS A 165 7.48 18.01 -1.44
CA HIS A 165 8.93 18.19 -1.32
C HIS A 165 9.31 18.87 -0.01
N LEU A 166 10.38 18.37 0.59
CA LEU A 166 10.96 18.99 1.78
C LEU A 166 11.80 20.21 1.37
N ASP A 167 11.47 21.38 1.90
CA ASP A 167 12.26 22.61 1.72
C ASP A 167 12.43 23.34 3.06
N ASN A 168 13.58 23.11 3.69
CA ASN A 168 13.96 23.77 4.94
C ASN A 168 14.69 25.11 4.72
N GLN A 169 14.91 25.54 3.47
CA GLN A 169 15.66 26.78 3.17
C GLN A 169 14.76 27.99 2.92
N GLN A 170 13.62 27.81 2.25
CA GLN A 170 12.78 28.94 1.83
C GLN A 170 11.88 29.51 2.95
N GLY A 171 11.78 28.83 4.09
CA GLY A 171 11.07 29.31 5.29
C GLY A 171 9.56 29.57 5.11
N THR A 172 8.99 29.24 3.95
CA THR A 172 7.56 29.36 3.67
C THR A 172 7.08 28.26 2.74
N ALA A 173 5.97 27.62 3.07
CA ALA A 173 5.36 26.57 2.28
C ALA A 173 4.73 27.14 1.00
N ARG A 174 4.82 26.38 -0.09
CA ARG A 174 4.20 26.74 -1.38
C ARG A 174 3.33 25.59 -1.84
N VAL A 175 2.13 25.93 -2.32
CA VAL A 175 1.14 24.96 -2.79
C VAL A 175 0.69 25.33 -4.19
N ARG A 176 0.60 24.34 -5.06
CA ARG A 176 0.00 24.46 -6.39
C ARG A 176 -0.88 23.24 -6.65
N VAL A 177 -2.13 23.49 -7.05
CA VAL A 177 -3.09 22.45 -7.46
C VAL A 177 -3.41 22.67 -8.94
N MET A 178 -3.27 21.62 -9.76
CA MET A 178 -3.51 21.67 -11.21
C MET A 178 -4.37 20.48 -11.64
N VAL A 179 -5.37 20.74 -12.50
CA VAL A 179 -6.26 19.72 -13.08
C VAL A 179 -5.95 19.59 -14.56
N ASP A 180 -5.81 18.36 -15.06
CA ASP A 180 -5.80 18.00 -16.49
C ASP A 180 -4.86 18.83 -17.37
N ALA A 181 -3.71 19.24 -16.81
CA ALA A 181 -2.75 20.02 -17.56
C ALA A 181 -2.00 19.13 -18.56
N GLU A 182 -2.49 19.06 -19.80
CA GLU A 182 -1.76 18.58 -21.00
C GLU A 182 -0.38 19.26 -21.18
N SER A 183 -0.07 20.30 -20.40
CA SER A 183 1.13 21.13 -20.49
C SER A 183 2.20 20.90 -19.40
N ALA A 184 2.07 19.92 -18.49
CA ALA A 184 3.12 19.66 -17.50
C ALA A 184 4.36 18.95 -18.10
N ILE A 185 4.23 18.33 -19.28
CA ILE A 185 5.38 17.80 -20.04
C ILE A 185 6.26 18.94 -20.59
N HIS A 186 5.70 20.15 -20.77
CA HIS A 186 6.44 21.35 -21.17
C HIS A 186 6.94 22.19 -19.99
N SER A 187 6.43 21.96 -18.77
CA SER A 187 6.96 22.58 -17.53
C SER A 187 8.19 21.88 -16.96
N ARG A 188 8.82 20.96 -17.72
CA ARG A 188 10.18 20.49 -17.45
C ARG A 188 11.19 21.64 -17.30
N SER A 189 10.90 22.84 -17.81
CA SER A 189 11.77 24.01 -17.65
C SER A 189 11.62 24.77 -16.31
N ALA A 190 10.57 24.54 -15.51
CA ALA A 190 10.40 25.21 -14.21
C ALA A 190 10.66 24.27 -13.01
N MET A 191 10.72 22.96 -13.27
CA MET A 191 11.21 21.93 -12.33
C MET A 191 12.71 21.64 -12.53
N ALA A 192 13.34 22.14 -13.61
CA ALA A 192 14.74 21.86 -13.95
C ALA A 192 15.78 22.51 -13.03
N ASP A 193 15.42 23.52 -12.23
CA ASP A 193 16.37 24.14 -11.30
C ASP A 193 16.46 23.42 -9.94
N SER A 194 15.72 22.32 -9.75
CA SER A 194 15.84 21.43 -8.59
C SER A 194 15.87 19.94 -8.95
N VAL A 195 16.02 19.61 -10.23
CA VAL A 195 16.24 18.24 -10.71
C VAL A 195 17.62 18.22 -11.37
N PRO A 196 18.57 17.39 -10.90
CA PRO A 196 19.84 17.23 -11.60
C PRO A 196 19.58 16.82 -13.05
N PRO A 197 20.34 17.37 -14.01
CA PRO A 197 20.25 16.96 -15.40
C PRO A 197 20.59 15.48 -15.48
N ASP A 198 19.71 14.70 -16.12
CA ASP A 198 19.95 13.41 -16.80
C ASP A 198 21.38 12.87 -16.65
N GLN A 199 21.69 12.39 -15.43
CA GLN A 199 22.93 11.70 -15.06
C GLN A 199 22.57 10.76 -13.91
N ASP A 200 22.76 9.48 -14.21
CA ASP A 200 22.45 8.29 -13.41
C ASP A 200 20.98 7.90 -13.32
N GLN A 201 20.60 7.08 -14.30
CA GLN A 201 19.77 5.90 -14.13
C GLN A 201 20.07 5.24 -12.77
N ASN A 202 19.21 5.46 -11.79
CA ASN A 202 18.82 4.36 -10.91
C ASN A 202 17.30 4.35 -10.78
N PRO A 203 16.56 4.02 -11.85
CA PRO A 203 15.24 3.43 -11.67
C PRO A 203 15.44 2.11 -10.92
N LEU A 204 14.58 1.79 -9.96
CA LEU A 204 14.30 0.43 -9.49
C LEU A 204 15.43 -0.60 -9.71
N CYS A 205 16.28 -0.76 -8.70
CA CYS A 205 17.43 -1.65 -8.69
C CYS A 205 16.99 -3.10 -8.90
N GLY A 206 17.73 -3.84 -9.71
CA GLY A 206 17.57 -5.28 -9.89
C GLY A 206 18.44 -5.72 -11.05
N ASP A 207 19.55 -6.38 -10.77
CA ASP A 207 20.26 -7.08 -11.83
C ASP A 207 19.34 -8.21 -12.32
N ALA A 208 18.88 -8.12 -13.58
CA ALA A 208 18.07 -9.16 -14.18
C ALA A 208 18.84 -10.48 -14.36
N SER A 209 20.16 -10.51 -14.12
CA SER A 209 20.97 -11.71 -14.18
C SER A 209 20.55 -12.76 -13.13
N ASP A 210 20.10 -12.33 -11.94
CA ASP A 210 19.55 -13.20 -10.91
C ASP A 210 18.38 -12.55 -10.14
N LEU A 211 17.16 -12.98 -10.46
CA LEU A 211 15.94 -12.53 -9.80
C LEU A 211 15.92 -12.81 -8.29
N ALA A 212 16.74 -13.73 -7.77
CA ALA A 212 16.84 -14.00 -6.35
C ALA A 212 17.59 -12.90 -5.57
N LEU A 213 18.31 -12.02 -6.26
CA LEU A 213 19.11 -10.93 -5.69
C LEU A 213 18.48 -9.55 -5.87
N VAL A 214 17.27 -9.47 -6.41
CA VAL A 214 16.55 -8.20 -6.58
C VAL A 214 16.16 -7.67 -5.20
N ASP A 215 16.71 -6.53 -4.83
CA ASP A 215 16.65 -5.97 -3.47
C ASP A 215 15.72 -4.74 -3.37
N GLY A 216 14.87 -4.52 -4.37
CA GLY A 216 13.87 -3.46 -4.38
C GLY A 216 12.83 -3.66 -5.49
N PRO A 217 11.88 -2.73 -5.65
CA PRO A 217 10.86 -2.87 -6.68
C PRO A 217 11.50 -3.00 -8.07
N PHE A 218 10.92 -3.80 -8.96
CA PHE A 218 11.57 -4.22 -10.20
C PHE A 218 11.15 -3.37 -11.41
N ALA A 219 12.11 -2.85 -12.19
CA ALA A 219 11.79 -1.94 -13.28
C ALA A 219 10.87 -2.58 -14.37
N PRO A 220 9.91 -1.87 -14.97
CA PRO A 220 8.95 -2.46 -15.92
C PRO A 220 9.63 -2.98 -17.18
N ALA A 221 10.72 -2.31 -17.60
CA ALA A 221 11.53 -2.76 -18.72
C ALA A 221 12.17 -4.14 -18.43
N LEU A 222 12.63 -4.36 -17.19
CA LEU A 222 13.20 -5.63 -16.76
C LEU A 222 12.11 -6.69 -16.59
N VAL A 223 10.94 -6.35 -16.05
CA VAL A 223 9.76 -7.23 -16.05
C VAL A 223 9.40 -7.68 -17.47
N GLY A 224 9.37 -6.75 -18.42
CA GLY A 224 9.13 -7.04 -19.83
C GLY A 224 10.18 -7.97 -20.43
N GLN A 225 11.47 -7.78 -20.10
CA GLN A 225 12.54 -8.68 -20.51
C GLN A 225 12.41 -10.08 -19.88
N SER A 226 12.08 -10.17 -18.58
CA SER A 226 11.84 -11.44 -17.91
C SER A 226 10.67 -12.20 -18.55
N LEU A 227 9.60 -11.50 -18.91
CA LEU A 227 8.46 -12.09 -19.61
C LEU A 227 8.89 -12.74 -20.92
N GLN A 228 9.76 -12.11 -21.71
CA GLN A 228 10.21 -12.66 -23.00
C GLN A 228 10.92 -14.02 -22.88
N SER A 229 11.43 -14.39 -21.70
CA SER A 229 12.07 -15.70 -21.50
C SER A 229 11.08 -16.86 -21.39
N PHE A 230 9.80 -16.58 -21.12
CA PHE A 230 8.77 -17.60 -20.98
C PHE A 230 8.21 -18.04 -22.33
N ALA A 231 8.18 -19.37 -22.54
CA ALA A 231 7.45 -19.98 -23.62
C ALA A 231 5.93 -19.86 -23.42
N GLY A 232 5.19 -19.59 -24.48
CA GLY A 232 3.73 -19.47 -24.43
C GLY A 232 3.19 -18.41 -25.37
N MET A 233 1.88 -18.17 -25.27
CA MET A 233 1.22 -17.06 -25.97
C MET A 233 1.37 -15.79 -25.14
N HIS A 234 2.06 -14.79 -25.68
CA HIS A 234 2.17 -13.47 -25.09
C HIS A 234 0.96 -12.62 -25.45
N PHE A 235 0.47 -11.84 -24.48
CA PHE A 235 -0.63 -10.91 -24.69
C PHE A 235 -0.36 -9.56 -24.02
N ALA A 236 -1.01 -8.53 -24.53
CA ALA A 236 -0.90 -7.17 -24.04
C ALA A 236 -2.25 -6.44 -24.15
N PHE A 237 -2.65 -5.78 -23.06
CA PHE A 237 -3.85 -4.93 -23.03
C PHE A 237 -3.48 -3.51 -22.59
N ALA A 238 -4.19 -2.51 -23.10
CA ALA A 238 -3.90 -1.13 -22.78
C ALA A 238 -4.53 -0.72 -21.43
N SER A 239 -3.72 -0.08 -20.58
CA SER A 239 -4.17 0.67 -19.41
C SER A 239 -4.91 1.93 -19.82
N LYS A 240 -5.47 2.65 -18.82
CA LYS A 240 -6.15 3.93 -19.06
C LYS A 240 -5.24 4.99 -19.71
N GLN A 241 -3.93 4.96 -19.45
CA GLN A 241 -2.92 5.85 -20.06
C GLN A 241 -2.15 5.20 -21.21
N GLY A 242 -2.57 4.03 -21.70
CA GLY A 242 -1.99 3.37 -22.86
C GLY A 242 -0.69 2.59 -22.60
N ARG A 243 -0.32 2.36 -21.35
CA ARG A 243 0.75 1.40 -21.00
C ARG A 243 0.21 -0.02 -21.13
N PHE A 244 1.08 -0.95 -21.49
CA PHE A 244 0.65 -2.34 -21.64
C PHE A 244 0.67 -3.08 -20.31
N VAL A 245 -0.46 -3.71 -20.00
CA VAL A 245 -0.53 -4.86 -19.09
C VAL A 245 -0.07 -6.07 -19.89
N ASN A 246 1.17 -6.49 -19.67
CA ASN A 246 1.78 -7.61 -20.38
C ASN A 246 1.59 -8.91 -19.59
N GLY A 247 1.31 -10.01 -20.28
CA GLY A 247 1.24 -11.33 -19.69
C GLY A 247 1.62 -12.43 -20.65
N VAL A 248 1.84 -13.62 -20.10
CA VAL A 248 2.15 -14.84 -20.86
C VAL A 248 1.24 -15.97 -20.40
N HIS A 249 0.63 -16.65 -21.36
CA HIS A 249 -0.13 -17.88 -21.15
C HIS A 249 0.69 -19.07 -21.65
N ARG A 250 1.19 -19.87 -20.71
CA ARG A 250 1.82 -21.16 -20.99
C ARG A 250 0.76 -22.25 -20.91
N GLN A 251 0.39 -22.79 -22.06
CA GLN A 251 -0.55 -23.90 -22.15
C GLN A 251 0.13 -25.21 -21.72
N GLY A 252 -0.55 -25.99 -20.88
CA GLY A 252 -0.12 -27.32 -20.45
C GLY A 252 -1.30 -28.30 -20.39
N VAL A 253 -1.08 -29.46 -19.78
CA VAL A 253 -2.11 -30.49 -19.56
C VAL A 253 -2.58 -30.55 -18.10
N LEU A 254 -1.83 -29.95 -17.18
CA LEU A 254 -2.23 -29.79 -15.79
C LEU A 254 -3.32 -28.71 -15.66
N PRO A 255 -4.08 -28.68 -14.56
CA PRO A 255 -5.05 -27.62 -14.31
C PRO A 255 -4.43 -26.21 -14.36
N ALA A 256 -5.06 -25.29 -15.09
CA ALA A 256 -4.58 -23.92 -15.19
C ALA A 256 -4.62 -23.16 -13.86
N VAL A 257 -3.57 -22.37 -13.61
CA VAL A 257 -3.50 -21.37 -12.53
C VAL A 257 -3.22 -19.98 -13.11
N LEU A 258 -3.83 -18.93 -12.53
CA LEU A 258 -3.47 -17.55 -12.81
C LEU A 258 -2.57 -17.04 -11.68
N ILE A 259 -1.44 -16.44 -12.02
CA ILE A 259 -0.51 -15.80 -11.08
C ILE A 259 -0.44 -14.33 -11.47
N SER A 260 -0.75 -13.44 -10.53
CA SER A 260 -0.65 -12.00 -10.76
C SER A 260 -0.09 -11.23 -9.57
N GLY A 261 0.41 -10.02 -9.87
CA GLY A 261 0.97 -9.10 -8.88
C GLY A 261 0.77 -7.65 -9.30
N ALA A 262 1.06 -6.74 -8.38
CA ALA A 262 0.90 -5.30 -8.56
C ALA A 262 -0.47 -4.90 -9.14
N GLN A 263 -1.54 -5.56 -8.66
CA GLN A 263 -2.91 -5.01 -8.77
C GLN A 263 -2.96 -3.67 -8.05
N HIS A 264 -2.37 -3.61 -6.85
CA HIS A 264 -1.98 -2.38 -6.20
C HIS A 264 -0.51 -2.11 -6.49
N ALA A 265 -0.21 -1.00 -7.15
CA ALA A 265 1.10 -0.86 -7.80
C ALA A 265 2.26 -0.51 -6.85
N ASN A 266 1.96 -0.07 -5.62
CA ASN A 266 2.93 0.15 -4.55
C ASN A 266 3.28 -1.13 -3.76
N GLU A 267 2.59 -2.25 -4.01
CA GLU A 267 2.80 -3.55 -3.37
C GLU A 267 3.70 -4.43 -4.26
N THR A 268 5.01 -4.30 -4.11
CA THR A 268 5.94 -4.63 -5.20
C THR A 268 6.70 -5.95 -5.09
N SER A 269 6.73 -6.58 -3.90
CA SER A 269 7.38 -7.90 -3.74
C SER A 269 6.69 -9.01 -4.54
N GLY A 270 5.37 -8.87 -4.74
CA GLY A 270 4.57 -9.79 -5.54
C GLY A 270 5.02 -9.89 -7.00
N VAL A 271 5.53 -8.80 -7.59
CA VAL A 271 6.01 -8.79 -8.98
C VAL A 271 7.18 -9.76 -9.15
N VAL A 272 8.21 -9.64 -8.30
CA VAL A 272 9.40 -10.49 -8.37
C VAL A 272 9.06 -11.91 -7.94
N GLY A 273 8.22 -12.08 -6.90
CA GLY A 273 7.76 -13.38 -6.43
C GLY A 273 7.02 -14.17 -7.52
N ALA A 274 6.13 -13.52 -8.27
CA ALA A 274 5.39 -14.12 -9.37
C ALA A 274 6.31 -14.60 -10.51
N ILE A 275 7.26 -13.74 -10.93
CA ILE A 275 8.20 -14.09 -12.00
C ILE A 275 9.10 -15.24 -11.57
N ARG A 276 9.68 -15.19 -10.36
CA ARG A 276 10.52 -16.27 -9.82
C ARG A 276 9.77 -17.60 -9.76
N ALA A 277 8.51 -17.58 -9.30
CA ALA A 277 7.70 -18.78 -9.21
C ALA A 277 7.40 -19.35 -10.61
N ALA A 278 6.99 -18.51 -11.55
CA ALA A 278 6.77 -18.95 -12.93
C ALA A 278 8.03 -19.53 -13.58
N THR A 279 9.21 -18.97 -13.29
CA THR A 279 10.52 -19.48 -13.75
C THR A 279 10.79 -20.90 -13.25
N HIS A 280 10.31 -21.26 -12.07
CA HIS A 280 10.39 -22.65 -11.58
C HIS A 280 9.30 -23.53 -12.20
N LEU A 281 8.07 -23.04 -12.27
CA LEU A 281 6.93 -23.81 -12.80
C LEU A 281 7.11 -24.21 -14.28
N GLN A 282 7.83 -23.41 -15.08
CA GLN A 282 8.07 -23.72 -16.49
C GLN A 282 8.97 -24.94 -16.72
N ASP A 283 9.76 -25.36 -15.71
CA ASP A 283 10.62 -26.55 -15.77
C ASP A 283 9.78 -27.84 -15.89
N ASN A 284 8.52 -27.80 -15.44
CA ASN A 284 7.57 -28.86 -15.67
C ASN A 284 6.94 -28.72 -17.09
N PRO A 285 7.18 -29.64 -18.03
CA PRO A 285 6.64 -29.54 -19.39
C PRO A 285 5.10 -29.49 -19.41
N ASP A 286 4.44 -30.13 -18.44
CA ASP A 286 2.99 -30.25 -18.37
C ASP A 286 2.30 -29.04 -17.70
N ALA A 287 3.07 -28.09 -17.17
CA ALA A 287 2.56 -26.92 -16.44
C ALA A 287 1.61 -26.06 -17.29
N HIS A 288 0.44 -25.73 -16.75
CA HIS A 288 -0.50 -24.79 -17.34
C HIS A 288 -0.63 -23.59 -16.39
N PHE A 289 -0.12 -22.43 -16.80
CA PHE A 289 -0.27 -21.20 -16.03
C PHE A 289 -0.41 -19.97 -16.93
N VAL A 290 -0.98 -18.92 -16.36
CA VAL A 290 -0.95 -17.57 -16.90
C VAL A 290 -0.25 -16.66 -15.89
N LEU A 291 0.68 -15.84 -16.37
CA LEU A 291 1.43 -14.88 -15.55
C LEU A 291 1.11 -13.46 -16.01
N VAL A 292 0.65 -12.62 -15.07
CA VAL A 292 0.45 -11.16 -15.26
C VAL A 292 1.17 -10.44 -14.10
N PRO A 293 2.47 -10.14 -14.23
CA PRO A 293 3.29 -9.71 -13.09
C PRO A 293 2.99 -8.28 -12.64
N ILE A 294 2.53 -7.42 -13.56
CA ILE A 294 2.08 -6.05 -13.26
C ILE A 294 0.69 -5.87 -13.83
N GLU A 295 -0.33 -5.87 -12.99
CA GLU A 295 -1.72 -5.60 -13.41
C GLU A 295 -2.02 -4.10 -13.56
N ASN A 296 -1.43 -3.23 -12.72
CA ASN A 296 -1.65 -1.78 -12.77
C ASN A 296 -0.40 -1.02 -13.25
N PRO A 297 -0.08 -1.00 -14.55
CA PRO A 297 1.15 -0.38 -15.06
C PRO A 297 1.13 1.16 -14.98
N ASP A 298 -0.03 1.79 -14.91
CA ASP A 298 -0.14 3.24 -14.74
C ASP A 298 0.20 3.65 -13.30
N GLY A 299 -0.36 2.97 -12.30
CA GLY A 299 0.04 3.10 -10.90
C GLY A 299 1.53 2.76 -10.73
N TYR A 300 2.01 1.71 -11.37
CA TYR A 300 3.40 1.26 -11.22
C TYR A 300 4.42 2.27 -11.77
N ALA A 301 4.05 2.99 -12.85
CA ALA A 301 4.84 4.11 -13.36
C ALA A 301 4.81 5.32 -12.42
N MET A 302 3.68 5.59 -11.75
CA MET A 302 3.63 6.60 -10.71
C MET A 302 4.52 6.21 -9.53
N HIS A 303 4.43 4.96 -9.07
CA HIS A 303 5.24 4.43 -7.97
C HIS A 303 6.74 4.69 -8.21
N GLN A 304 7.24 4.37 -9.41
CA GLN A 304 8.62 4.69 -9.81
C GLN A 304 8.98 6.16 -9.70
N SER A 305 8.08 7.02 -10.17
CA SER A 305 8.30 8.46 -10.15
C SER A 305 8.38 9.00 -8.72
N LEU A 306 7.58 8.43 -7.81
CA LEU A 306 7.57 8.80 -6.41
C LEU A 306 8.77 8.22 -5.63
N CYS A 307 9.14 6.96 -5.89
CA CYS A 307 10.32 6.33 -5.29
C CYS A 307 11.63 7.02 -5.68
N ALA A 308 11.71 7.64 -6.86
CA ALA A 308 12.88 8.42 -7.27
C ALA A 308 13.14 9.63 -6.35
N LEU A 309 12.10 10.14 -5.68
CA LEU A 309 12.20 11.21 -4.70
C LEU A 309 12.32 10.68 -3.28
N TYR A 310 11.48 9.70 -2.93
CA TYR A 310 11.36 9.16 -1.60
C TYR A 310 11.18 7.63 -1.66
N PRO A 311 12.27 6.84 -1.74
CA PRO A 311 12.16 5.41 -2.02
C PRO A 311 11.43 4.63 -0.92
N THR A 312 11.47 5.12 0.31
CA THR A 312 10.99 4.46 1.53
C THR A 312 9.73 5.12 2.08
N HIS A 313 8.86 5.67 1.21
CA HIS A 313 7.50 6.10 1.57
C HIS A 313 6.46 5.10 1.05
N MET A 314 5.27 5.08 1.66
CA MET A 314 4.16 4.15 1.31
C MET A 314 3.58 4.35 -0.11
N HIS A 315 3.55 5.59 -0.58
CA HIS A 315 3.09 5.97 -1.92
C HIS A 315 1.69 5.46 -2.28
N HIS A 316 0.70 5.62 -1.40
CA HIS A 316 -0.67 5.15 -1.69
C HIS A 316 -1.29 5.82 -2.92
N ALA A 317 -0.78 6.99 -3.35
CA ALA A 317 -1.15 7.57 -4.63
C ALA A 317 -0.94 6.64 -5.83
N ALA A 318 0.01 5.71 -5.73
CA ALA A 318 0.31 4.71 -6.74
C ALA A 318 -0.43 3.38 -6.56
N ARG A 319 -1.18 3.19 -5.46
CA ARG A 319 -1.99 1.98 -5.21
C ARG A 319 -3.05 1.79 -6.29
N TYR A 320 -3.78 2.86 -6.60
CA TYR A 320 -4.96 2.85 -7.47
C TYR A 320 -4.59 3.03 -8.94
N THR A 321 -5.53 2.72 -9.85
CA THR A 321 -5.28 2.91 -11.30
C THR A 321 -5.33 4.38 -11.70
N ALA A 322 -5.08 4.71 -12.97
CA ALA A 322 -5.25 6.08 -13.46
C ALA A 322 -6.72 6.57 -13.49
N LEU A 323 -7.70 5.70 -13.25
CA LEU A 323 -9.08 6.12 -12.96
C LEU A 323 -9.27 6.51 -11.48
N GLY A 324 -8.26 6.26 -10.63
CA GLY A 324 -8.33 6.41 -9.18
C GLY A 324 -9.19 5.34 -8.48
N ASP A 325 -9.50 4.24 -9.17
CA ASP A 325 -10.25 3.11 -8.62
C ASP A 325 -9.37 1.93 -8.23
N ASP A 326 -9.96 1.11 -7.37
CA ASP A 326 -9.42 -0.18 -6.99
C ASP A 326 -9.75 -1.19 -8.09
N LEU A 327 -8.71 -1.72 -8.75
CA LEU A 327 -8.86 -2.55 -9.95
C LEU A 327 -9.80 -3.75 -9.72
N GLU A 328 -9.77 -4.35 -8.52
CA GLU A 328 -10.62 -5.48 -8.13
C GLU A 328 -12.11 -5.12 -8.12
N TYR A 329 -12.44 -3.88 -7.77
CA TYR A 329 -13.80 -3.41 -7.57
C TYR A 329 -14.36 -2.62 -8.75
N ARG A 330 -13.64 -2.55 -9.88
CA ARG A 330 -14.14 -1.94 -11.11
C ARG A 330 -15.46 -2.58 -11.54
N GLU A 331 -16.50 -1.76 -11.65
CA GLU A 331 -17.87 -2.24 -11.81
C GLU A 331 -18.33 -2.31 -13.29
N HIS A 332 -17.79 -1.44 -14.16
CA HIS A 332 -18.31 -1.22 -15.53
C HIS A 332 -17.17 -1.01 -16.53
N ALA A 333 -17.45 -1.27 -17.82
CA ALA A 333 -16.57 -0.95 -18.94
C ALA A 333 -16.48 0.57 -19.18
N PRO A 334 -15.39 1.09 -19.79
CA PRO A 334 -14.22 0.36 -20.31
C PRO A 334 -13.38 -0.28 -19.19
N TRP A 335 -12.92 -1.51 -19.44
CA TRP A 335 -12.24 -2.33 -18.42
C TRP A 335 -10.73 -2.09 -18.33
N PHE A 336 -10.08 -1.57 -19.38
CA PHE A 336 -8.66 -1.19 -19.40
C PHE A 336 -7.74 -2.30 -18.85
N GLU A 337 -7.07 -2.07 -17.72
CA GLU A 337 -6.16 -3.03 -17.11
C GLU A 337 -6.83 -4.37 -16.81
N ARG A 338 -8.12 -4.33 -16.43
CA ARG A 338 -8.92 -5.52 -16.11
C ARG A 338 -9.16 -6.41 -17.33
N ASP A 339 -9.04 -5.89 -18.56
CA ASP A 339 -9.15 -6.71 -19.78
C ASP A 339 -8.07 -7.80 -19.83
N ALA A 340 -6.87 -7.54 -19.32
CA ALA A 340 -5.81 -8.55 -19.24
C ALA A 340 -6.18 -9.72 -18.33
N ARG A 341 -6.76 -9.43 -17.16
CA ARG A 341 -7.24 -10.44 -16.22
C ARG A 341 -8.42 -11.22 -16.78
N ASN A 342 -9.38 -10.54 -17.40
CA ASN A 342 -10.51 -11.17 -18.06
C ASN A 342 -10.03 -12.13 -19.15
N HIS A 343 -9.13 -11.67 -20.03
CA HIS A 343 -8.51 -12.51 -21.05
C HIS A 343 -7.77 -13.71 -20.46
N ALA A 344 -7.00 -13.51 -19.38
CA ALA A 344 -6.28 -14.59 -18.72
C ALA A 344 -7.21 -15.71 -18.24
N PHE A 345 -8.35 -15.37 -17.63
CA PHE A 345 -9.35 -16.36 -17.22
C PHE A 345 -10.08 -17.00 -18.41
N GLU A 346 -10.47 -16.20 -19.41
CA GLU A 346 -11.16 -16.69 -20.61
C GLU A 346 -10.30 -17.67 -21.42
N ALA A 347 -9.01 -17.37 -21.60
CA ALA A 347 -8.10 -18.18 -22.41
C ALA A 347 -7.61 -19.45 -21.69
N SER A 348 -7.46 -19.41 -20.37
CA SER A 348 -6.88 -20.52 -19.60
C SER A 348 -7.91 -21.39 -18.87
N HIS A 349 -9.11 -20.86 -18.61
CA HIS A 349 -10.11 -21.45 -17.71
C HIS A 349 -9.59 -21.74 -16.29
N ALA A 350 -8.57 -21.02 -15.84
CA ALA A 350 -7.99 -21.17 -14.50
C ALA A 350 -9.07 -21.05 -13.40
N GLN A 351 -9.01 -21.99 -12.45
CA GLN A 351 -9.89 -22.04 -11.29
C GLN A 351 -9.18 -21.67 -9.97
N LEU A 352 -7.85 -21.51 -10.01
CA LEU A 352 -7.05 -20.96 -8.93
C LEU A 352 -6.38 -19.67 -9.41
N HIS A 353 -6.59 -18.59 -8.67
CA HIS A 353 -5.90 -17.31 -8.84
C HIS A 353 -5.03 -17.03 -7.62
N LEU A 354 -3.73 -16.89 -7.85
CA LEU A 354 -2.72 -16.50 -6.87
C LEU A 354 -2.44 -15.01 -7.08
N ASN A 355 -3.03 -14.17 -6.24
CA ASN A 355 -3.01 -12.72 -6.37
C ASN A 355 -2.08 -12.12 -5.31
N LEU A 356 -0.89 -11.68 -5.73
CA LEU A 356 0.17 -11.33 -4.80
C LEU A 356 0.10 -9.85 -4.43
N HIS A 357 -0.07 -9.61 -3.14
CA HIS A 357 -0.28 -8.29 -2.55
C HIS A 357 0.71 -8.02 -1.41
N GLY A 358 0.61 -6.79 -0.90
CA GLY A 358 1.37 -6.30 0.22
C GLY A 358 0.64 -5.19 0.96
N TYR A 359 1.28 -4.65 1.99
CA TYR A 359 0.72 -3.56 2.79
C TYR A 359 1.84 -2.74 3.44
N PRO A 360 1.53 -1.60 4.10
CA PRO A 360 2.54 -0.76 4.73
C PRO A 360 3.43 -1.53 5.69
N SER A 361 4.74 -1.34 5.57
CA SER A 361 5.74 -1.96 6.45
C SER A 361 6.13 -1.11 7.66
N HIS A 362 5.52 0.07 7.81
CA HIS A 362 5.70 0.98 8.92
C HIS A 362 4.42 1.77 9.21
N GLU A 363 4.40 2.54 10.29
CA GLU A 363 3.21 3.19 10.83
C GLU A 363 2.68 4.35 9.95
N TRP A 364 1.36 4.37 9.75
CA TRP A 364 0.68 5.47 9.06
C TRP A 364 0.67 6.74 9.91
N THR A 365 0.87 7.90 9.28
CA THR A 365 0.68 9.20 9.94
C THR A 365 -0.19 10.14 9.11
N ARG A 366 -1.34 10.57 9.66
CA ARG A 366 -2.24 11.58 9.09
C ARG A 366 -2.61 12.66 10.13
N PRO A 367 -1.85 13.77 10.20
CA PRO A 367 -1.95 14.71 11.32
C PRO A 367 -3.08 15.73 11.19
N CYS A 368 -3.74 15.91 10.04
CA CYS A 368 -4.81 16.90 9.87
C CYS A 368 -6.22 16.31 9.96
N THR A 369 -6.43 15.02 9.66
CA THR A 369 -7.78 14.48 9.43
C THR A 369 -8.10 13.20 10.20
N GLY A 370 -7.22 12.83 11.12
CA GLY A 370 -7.33 11.66 11.97
C GLY A 370 -6.20 10.67 11.68
N TYR A 371 -5.71 10.01 12.72
CA TYR A 371 -4.44 9.26 12.71
C TYR A 371 -4.31 8.21 11.59
N VAL A 372 -5.42 7.54 11.25
CA VAL A 372 -5.46 6.46 10.25
C VAL A 372 -6.55 6.79 9.22
N PRO A 373 -6.34 6.46 7.93
CA PRO A 373 -7.41 6.61 6.95
C PRO A 373 -8.66 5.79 7.26
N ARG A 374 -9.80 6.42 7.00
CA ARG A 374 -11.12 5.82 7.27
C ARG A 374 -11.33 4.61 6.38
N GLY A 375 -11.68 3.48 6.98
CA GLY A 375 -11.79 2.20 6.28
C GLY A 375 -10.46 1.49 6.05
N PHE A 376 -9.33 2.07 6.48
CA PHE A 376 -7.99 1.47 6.40
C PHE A 376 -7.41 1.13 7.78
N GLU A 377 -8.21 1.22 8.84
CA GLU A 377 -7.77 1.06 10.24
C GLU A 377 -7.11 -0.31 10.48
N LEU A 378 -7.62 -1.35 9.83
CA LEU A 378 -7.05 -2.68 9.96
C LEU A 378 -5.70 -2.84 9.27
N TRP A 379 -5.36 -1.99 8.29
CA TRP A 379 -4.12 -2.07 7.52
C TRP A 379 -2.95 -1.33 8.18
N SER A 380 -3.22 -0.44 9.15
CA SER A 380 -2.19 0.27 9.90
C SER A 380 -1.51 -0.57 10.99
N LEU A 381 -2.07 -1.75 11.33
CA LEU A 381 -1.50 -2.64 12.34
C LEU A 381 -0.70 -3.79 11.71
N PRO A 382 0.50 -4.08 12.24
CA PRO A 382 1.36 -5.13 11.72
C PRO A 382 0.75 -6.51 11.94
N LYS A 383 0.78 -7.37 10.91
CA LYS A 383 0.30 -8.77 10.99
C LYS A 383 1.39 -9.79 10.64
N GLY A 384 2.49 -9.32 10.05
CA GLY A 384 3.44 -10.18 9.34
C GLY A 384 2.91 -10.55 7.97
N PHE A 385 3.44 -11.62 7.38
CA PHE A 385 2.89 -12.23 6.18
C PHE A 385 1.60 -12.97 6.50
N PHE A 386 0.52 -12.66 5.80
CA PHE A 386 -0.77 -13.33 6.00
C PHE A 386 -1.47 -13.67 4.70
N LEU A 387 -2.48 -14.54 4.79
CA LEU A 387 -3.22 -15.06 3.64
C LEU A 387 -4.70 -14.66 3.70
N ILE A 388 -5.28 -14.32 2.55
CA ILE A 388 -6.72 -14.13 2.41
C ILE A 388 -7.23 -15.14 1.38
N LEU A 389 -8.09 -16.05 1.81
CA LEU A 389 -8.71 -17.05 0.94
C LEU A 389 -10.13 -16.60 0.56
N ARG A 390 -10.39 -16.46 -0.74
CA ARG A 390 -11.74 -16.27 -1.28
C ARG A 390 -12.15 -17.46 -2.12
N TYR A 391 -13.34 -18.01 -1.91
CA TYR A 391 -13.80 -19.18 -2.64
C TYR A 391 -15.27 -19.07 -3.04
N ARG A 392 -15.61 -19.68 -4.18
CA ARG A 392 -17.01 -19.95 -4.51
C ARG A 392 -17.53 -21.10 -3.65
N PRO A 393 -18.84 -21.14 -3.30
CA PRO A 393 -19.41 -22.16 -2.41
C PRO A 393 -19.06 -23.60 -2.82
N ASP A 394 -19.08 -23.90 -4.11
CA ASP A 394 -18.78 -25.21 -4.70
C ASP A 394 -17.30 -25.62 -4.63
N TYR A 395 -16.41 -24.68 -4.29
CA TYR A 395 -14.97 -24.90 -4.14
C TYR A 395 -14.51 -24.90 -2.68
N LYS A 396 -15.42 -24.74 -1.71
CA LYS A 396 -15.06 -24.59 -0.30
C LYS A 396 -14.10 -25.68 0.20
N GLU A 397 -14.43 -26.96 -0.05
CA GLU A 397 -13.64 -28.08 0.46
C GLU A 397 -12.21 -28.10 -0.10
N ILE A 398 -12.05 -27.87 -1.41
CA ILE A 398 -10.73 -27.84 -2.04
C ILE A 398 -9.94 -26.59 -1.64
N ALA A 399 -10.62 -25.46 -1.45
CA ALA A 399 -10.01 -24.21 -1.00
C ALA A 399 -9.47 -24.32 0.44
N ASP A 400 -10.25 -24.90 1.36
CA ASP A 400 -9.83 -25.13 2.75
C ASP A 400 -8.61 -26.06 2.82
N ARG A 401 -8.60 -27.12 2.00
CA ARG A 401 -7.47 -28.06 1.93
C ARG A 401 -6.21 -27.44 1.30
N LEU A 402 -6.37 -26.61 0.26
CA LEU A 402 -5.27 -25.84 -0.34
C LEU A 402 -4.65 -24.92 0.71
N LEU A 403 -5.47 -24.13 1.40
CA LEU A 403 -5.00 -23.19 2.41
C LEU A 403 -4.28 -23.90 3.56
N GLU A 404 -4.84 -24.99 4.08
CA GLU A 404 -4.20 -25.81 5.11
C GLU A 404 -2.83 -26.32 4.66
N HIS A 405 -2.74 -26.86 3.44
CA HIS A 405 -1.48 -27.36 2.89
C HIS A 405 -0.43 -26.26 2.77
N VAL A 406 -0.81 -25.12 2.17
CA VAL A 406 0.09 -23.98 1.97
C VAL A 406 0.62 -23.47 3.31
N MET A 407 -0.25 -23.25 4.30
CA MET A 407 0.18 -22.80 5.63
C MET A 407 1.08 -23.82 6.33
N GLN A 408 0.75 -25.10 6.24
CA GLN A 408 1.57 -26.16 6.83
C GLN A 408 2.97 -26.20 6.20
N GLN A 409 3.08 -26.14 4.87
CA GLN A 409 4.37 -26.19 4.19
C GLN A 409 5.20 -24.92 4.45
N LEU A 410 4.57 -23.73 4.38
CA LEU A 410 5.23 -22.46 4.70
C LEU A 410 5.75 -22.41 6.14
N SER A 411 5.11 -23.12 7.09
CA SER A 411 5.58 -23.18 8.48
C SER A 411 6.94 -23.86 8.65
N SER A 412 7.45 -24.54 7.63
CA SER A 412 8.82 -25.06 7.62
C SER A 412 9.87 -23.96 7.40
N ASN A 413 9.47 -22.76 6.93
CA ASN A 413 10.30 -21.58 6.87
C ASN A 413 10.37 -20.93 8.27
N ALA A 414 11.41 -21.28 9.03
CA ALA A 414 11.57 -20.81 10.41
C ALA A 414 11.69 -19.28 10.52
N ASP A 415 12.29 -18.63 9.52
CA ASP A 415 12.45 -17.17 9.49
C ASP A 415 11.10 -16.47 9.30
N LEU A 416 10.23 -17.02 8.44
CA LEU A 416 8.84 -16.55 8.27
C LEU A 416 8.03 -16.67 9.56
N ILE A 417 8.12 -17.80 10.24
CA ILE A 417 7.39 -17.99 11.50
C ILE A 417 7.91 -17.07 12.59
N ALA A 418 9.24 -16.88 12.69
CA ALA A 418 9.83 -15.92 13.61
C ALA A 418 9.43 -14.48 13.29
N TYR A 419 9.38 -14.12 12.01
CA TYR A 419 8.93 -12.81 11.54
C TYR A 419 7.48 -12.54 11.93
N ASN A 420 6.57 -13.45 11.60
CA ASN A 420 5.14 -13.34 11.95
C ASN A 420 4.91 -13.27 13.46
N ALA A 421 5.63 -14.07 14.25
CA ALA A 421 5.50 -14.05 15.71
C ALA A 421 5.83 -12.67 16.29
N LYS A 422 6.88 -11.98 15.80
CA LYS A 422 7.23 -10.62 16.23
C LYS A 422 6.14 -9.60 15.88
N GLN A 423 5.60 -9.69 14.67
CA GLN A 423 4.55 -8.77 14.21
C GLN A 423 3.24 -8.97 14.98
N LEU A 424 2.84 -10.22 15.23
CA LEU A 424 1.66 -10.55 16.04
C LEU A 424 1.81 -10.13 17.50
N GLN A 425 3.01 -10.23 18.08
CA GLN A 425 3.28 -9.71 19.41
C GLN A 425 3.07 -8.19 19.48
N CYS A 426 3.46 -7.47 18.42
CA CYS A 426 3.18 -6.05 18.31
C CYS A 426 1.67 -5.80 18.18
N TYR A 427 0.98 -6.52 17.28
CA TYR A 427 -0.48 -6.42 17.07
C TYR A 427 -1.26 -6.50 18.39
N GLN A 428 -0.97 -7.51 19.21
CA GLN A 428 -1.67 -7.78 20.48
C GLN A 428 -1.51 -6.67 21.53
N ARG A 429 -0.51 -5.79 21.39
CA ARG A 429 -0.32 -4.63 22.27
C ARG A 429 -1.31 -3.50 21.94
N TYR A 430 -1.74 -3.41 20.69
CA TYR A 430 -2.53 -2.29 20.16
C TYR A 430 -4.00 -2.65 19.89
N ALA A 431 -4.30 -3.93 19.68
CA ALA A 431 -5.65 -4.40 19.42
C ALA A 431 -6.05 -5.51 20.38
N THR A 432 -7.25 -5.38 20.96
CA THR A 432 -7.82 -6.36 21.91
C THR A 432 -8.38 -7.60 21.23
N SER A 433 -8.62 -7.54 19.91
CA SER A 433 -9.06 -8.67 19.10
C SER A 433 -8.44 -8.63 17.70
N ALA A 434 -8.30 -9.80 17.09
CA ALA A 434 -7.81 -9.94 15.73
C ALA A 434 -8.99 -10.26 14.79
N PRO A 435 -9.17 -9.53 13.69
CA PRO A 435 -10.17 -9.85 12.66
C PRO A 435 -9.70 -11.00 11.74
N PHE A 436 -8.79 -11.83 12.24
CA PHE A 436 -8.15 -12.92 11.52
C PHE A 436 -7.84 -14.08 12.47
N ASP A 437 -7.76 -15.27 11.92
CA ASP A 437 -7.32 -16.47 12.63
C ASP A 437 -5.81 -16.66 12.44
N VAL A 438 -5.17 -17.47 13.30
CA VAL A 438 -3.76 -17.85 13.15
C VAL A 438 -3.65 -19.37 13.14
N ARG A 439 -3.00 -19.93 12.12
CA ARG A 439 -2.70 -21.37 12.04
C ARG A 439 -1.28 -21.58 11.53
N HIS A 440 -0.57 -22.53 12.13
CA HIS A 440 0.85 -22.80 11.82
C HIS A 440 1.75 -21.55 11.88
N GLY A 441 1.42 -20.58 12.72
CA GLY A 441 2.14 -19.30 12.85
C GLY A 441 1.85 -18.28 11.74
N ILE A 442 0.88 -18.55 10.87
CA ILE A 442 0.49 -17.68 9.75
C ILE A 442 -0.94 -17.16 10.01
N PRO A 443 -1.13 -15.82 10.05
CA PRO A 443 -2.46 -15.24 10.09
C PRO A 443 -3.20 -15.46 8.77
N TYR A 444 -4.52 -15.64 8.84
CA TYR A 444 -5.34 -15.77 7.65
C TYR A 444 -6.78 -15.33 7.88
N THR A 445 -7.46 -15.02 6.77
CA THR A 445 -8.91 -14.85 6.72
C THR A 445 -9.48 -15.71 5.60
N THR A 446 -10.75 -16.09 5.73
CA THR A 446 -11.48 -16.79 4.67
C THR A 446 -12.82 -16.12 4.42
N ALA A 447 -13.23 -16.02 3.16
CA ALA A 447 -14.51 -15.44 2.78
C ALA A 447 -15.11 -16.18 1.59
N GLU A 448 -16.43 -16.40 1.63
CA GLU A 448 -17.18 -16.84 0.47
C GLU A 448 -17.32 -15.67 -0.53
N ALA A 449 -17.07 -15.93 -1.81
CA ALA A 449 -17.13 -14.96 -2.90
C ALA A 449 -17.87 -15.56 -4.10
N SER A 450 -19.21 -15.63 -4.00
CA SER A 450 -20.07 -16.30 -4.99
C SER A 450 -19.97 -15.74 -6.43
N ASN A 451 -19.58 -14.46 -6.59
CA ASN A 451 -19.55 -13.78 -7.90
C ASN A 451 -18.14 -13.67 -8.51
N GLN A 452 -17.11 -14.26 -7.88
CA GLN A 452 -15.77 -14.22 -8.45
C GLN A 452 -15.64 -15.18 -9.65
N THR A 453 -14.80 -14.83 -10.63
CA THR A 453 -14.55 -15.66 -11.81
C THR A 453 -13.91 -17.02 -11.46
N PRO A 454 -12.79 -17.09 -10.72
CA PRO A 454 -12.18 -18.38 -10.37
C PRO A 454 -12.94 -19.11 -9.27
N GLY A 455 -12.77 -20.43 -9.18
CA GLY A 455 -13.24 -21.20 -8.03
C GLY A 455 -12.61 -20.75 -6.72
N VAL A 456 -11.31 -20.48 -6.73
CA VAL A 456 -10.50 -20.11 -5.57
C VAL A 456 -9.56 -18.95 -5.92
N THR A 457 -9.47 -17.97 -5.03
CA THR A 457 -8.46 -16.91 -5.05
C THR A 457 -7.70 -16.97 -3.74
N LEU A 458 -6.39 -17.18 -3.80
CA LEU A 458 -5.50 -17.05 -2.65
C LEU A 458 -4.72 -15.75 -2.81
N ILE A 459 -4.95 -14.82 -1.89
CA ILE A 459 -4.27 -13.53 -1.83
C ILE A 459 -3.20 -13.60 -0.75
N THR A 460 -2.01 -13.12 -1.07
CA THR A 460 -0.90 -13.02 -0.12
C THR A 460 -0.71 -11.58 0.30
N GLU A 461 -0.35 -11.34 1.55
CA GLU A 461 -0.17 -9.98 2.06
C GLU A 461 1.15 -9.92 2.84
N PHE A 462 2.16 -9.26 2.27
CA PHE A 462 3.47 -9.03 2.90
C PHE A 462 3.66 -7.54 3.20
N PRO A 463 4.18 -7.14 4.38
CA PRO A 463 4.47 -5.73 4.66
C PRO A 463 5.65 -5.23 3.81
N ASP A 464 5.41 -4.80 2.57
CA ASP A 464 6.44 -4.63 1.53
C ASP A 464 6.51 -3.24 0.87
N GLU A 465 5.57 -2.33 1.14
CA GLU A 465 5.46 -1.06 0.39
C GLU A 465 6.69 -0.15 0.52
N THR A 466 7.52 -0.33 1.57
CA THR A 466 8.64 0.59 1.88
C THR A 466 9.99 -0.12 2.13
N ILE A 467 10.08 -1.41 1.83
CA ILE A 467 11.25 -2.25 2.16
C ILE A 467 12.20 -2.42 0.97
N TYR A 468 13.49 -2.55 1.26
CA TYR A 468 14.58 -2.80 0.31
C TYR A 468 15.59 -3.77 0.96
N GLY A 469 16.62 -4.19 0.22
CA GLY A 469 17.67 -5.05 0.73
C GLY A 469 17.17 -6.46 1.04
N ASP A 470 17.75 -7.07 2.07
CA ASP A 470 17.45 -8.42 2.52
C ASP A 470 15.96 -8.61 2.88
N ASP A 471 15.30 -7.57 3.41
CA ASP A 471 13.87 -7.63 3.76
C ASP A 471 13.00 -7.76 2.50
N PHE A 472 13.36 -7.04 1.42
CA PHE A 472 12.68 -7.18 0.13
C PHE A 472 12.94 -8.57 -0.48
N ILE A 473 14.19 -9.04 -0.42
CA ILE A 473 14.56 -10.40 -0.87
C ILE A 473 13.75 -11.47 -0.14
N PHE A 474 13.62 -11.31 1.17
CA PHE A 474 12.83 -12.19 2.01
C PHE A 474 11.35 -12.16 1.61
N ALA A 475 10.77 -10.96 1.43
CA ALA A 475 9.37 -10.81 1.01
C ALA A 475 9.09 -11.53 -0.31
N HIS A 476 9.85 -11.23 -1.38
CA HIS A 476 9.58 -11.84 -2.67
C HIS A 476 9.97 -13.34 -2.72
N THR A 477 10.80 -13.83 -1.78
CA THR A 477 11.03 -15.26 -1.56
C THR A 477 9.80 -15.96 -0.97
N VAL A 478 9.17 -15.36 0.05
CA VAL A 478 7.94 -15.91 0.65
C VAL A 478 6.78 -15.89 -0.34
N GLN A 479 6.66 -14.82 -1.14
CA GLN A 479 5.71 -14.72 -2.24
C GLN A 479 5.90 -15.87 -3.24
N MET A 480 7.14 -16.08 -3.71
CA MET A 480 7.49 -17.18 -4.62
C MET A 480 7.14 -18.55 -4.01
N GLN A 481 7.57 -18.83 -2.77
CA GLN A 481 7.29 -20.10 -2.09
C GLN A 481 5.78 -20.37 -2.01
N THR A 482 4.99 -19.35 -1.68
CA THR A 482 3.52 -19.49 -1.60
C THR A 482 2.93 -19.88 -2.95
N VAL A 483 3.38 -19.28 -4.05
CA VAL A 483 2.90 -19.61 -5.40
C VAL A 483 3.22 -21.05 -5.77
N LEU A 484 4.45 -21.50 -5.51
CA LEU A 484 4.89 -22.86 -5.84
C LEU A 484 4.06 -23.90 -5.08
N LEU A 485 3.99 -23.76 -3.75
CA LEU A 485 3.25 -24.67 -2.87
C LEU A 485 1.77 -24.76 -3.25
N ALA A 486 1.15 -23.61 -3.55
CA ALA A 486 -0.25 -23.59 -3.94
C ALA A 486 -0.47 -24.24 -5.33
N THR A 487 0.40 -23.95 -6.30
CA THR A 487 0.27 -24.44 -7.67
C THR A 487 0.50 -25.94 -7.77
N GLU A 488 1.57 -26.44 -7.14
CA GLU A 488 1.91 -27.86 -7.15
C GLU A 488 0.80 -28.69 -6.50
N TRP A 489 0.32 -28.25 -5.33
CA TRP A 489 -0.80 -28.91 -4.67
C TRP A 489 -2.07 -28.90 -5.52
N TRP A 490 -2.34 -27.79 -6.20
CA TRP A 490 -3.50 -27.66 -7.08
C TRP A 490 -3.45 -28.65 -8.24
N TRP A 491 -2.30 -28.76 -8.92
CA TRP A 491 -2.10 -29.74 -10.00
C TRP A 491 -2.27 -31.19 -9.53
N GLU A 492 -1.88 -31.49 -8.29
CA GLU A 492 -2.00 -32.82 -7.72
C GLU A 492 -3.43 -33.18 -7.27
N ASN A 493 -4.27 -32.21 -6.93
CA ASN A 493 -5.54 -32.47 -6.25
C ASN A 493 -6.78 -32.01 -7.05
N PHE A 494 -6.66 -30.98 -7.89
CA PHE A 494 -7.79 -30.45 -8.63
C PHE A 494 -8.25 -31.39 -9.75
N GLY A 495 -9.56 -31.59 -9.88
CA GLY A 495 -10.16 -32.50 -10.87
C GLY A 495 -10.04 -33.99 -10.56
N LYS A 496 -9.41 -34.38 -9.44
CA LYS A 496 -9.36 -35.77 -8.98
C LYS A 496 -10.54 -36.05 -8.03
N LYS A 497 -11.12 -37.25 -8.10
CA LYS A 497 -12.11 -37.69 -7.09
C LYS A 497 -11.45 -37.69 -5.70
N PRO A 498 -12.11 -37.18 -4.65
CA PRO A 498 -11.59 -37.29 -3.29
C PRO A 498 -11.26 -38.76 -2.99
N LYS A 499 -10.05 -39.00 -2.47
CA LYS A 499 -9.63 -40.34 -2.01
C LYS A 499 -10.20 -40.63 -0.63
#